data_AF-A0A2S8PW91-F1
#
_entry.id   AF-A0A2S8PW91-F1
#
_cell.length_a   1.000
_cell.length_b   1.000
_cell.length_c   1.000
_cell.angle_alpha   90.00
_cell.angle_beta   90.00
_cell.angle_gamma   90.00
#
_symmetry.space_group_name_H-M   'P 1'
#
loop_
_entity.id
_entity.type
_entity.pdbx_description
1 polymer ?
#
loop_
_entity_poly.entity_id
_entity_poly.type
_entity_poly.pdbx_seq_one_letter_code
_entity_poly.pdbx_strand_id
1 'polypeptide(L)'
;MKDIIEPNNAIVEVNNALKDILSQYLNNIDIRFDLPEINSIPSKPTISVFLYDVHEDLQLRSAEPKRYNPVTNLLLPGWVNINYNYLITYWHSNKPSVDGSSPDSQPDNQAAKIMTSVLNALINHRQLPKIPGAYTRVIPPQENLNSLGNFWQALGNRPRLSLLYSVTAPVELQDIKNTIEPVMEISHSVNQKLNPTSSQISQALLAELCTDLGGTEDVRLALTKVNLITKPVLSVVDNNDKQENEKIILEVSGITFSIYCSEIKEILSRWVNSRKAVVKINGIGIIVDKVDSNKLISI
;
A
#
# COMPACT_ATOMS: atom_id res chain seq x y z
N MET A 1 3.18 27.97 -7.65
CA MET A 1 4.05 26.79 -7.51
C MET A 1 3.19 25.67 -6.96
N LYS A 2 3.33 24.46 -7.49
CA LYS A 2 2.64 23.28 -6.97
C LYS A 2 3.69 22.36 -6.35
N ASP A 3 3.53 22.04 -5.08
CA ASP A 3 4.41 21.09 -4.38
C ASP A 3 4.02 19.64 -4.67
N ILE A 4 2.75 19.40 -5.04
CA ILE A 4 2.18 18.10 -5.40
C ILE A 4 1.49 18.23 -6.76
N ILE A 5 1.72 17.23 -7.62
CA ILE A 5 1.21 17.21 -8.99
C ILE A 5 -0.13 16.48 -9.07
N GLU A 6 -1.03 17.01 -9.87
CA GLU A 6 -2.33 16.42 -10.19
C GLU A 6 -2.16 15.08 -10.95
N PRO A 7 -2.87 14.01 -10.56
CA PRO A 7 -2.68 12.67 -11.12
C PRO A 7 -2.90 12.62 -12.63
N ASN A 8 -3.92 13.32 -13.12
CA ASN A 8 -4.34 13.23 -14.52
C ASN A 8 -3.38 13.91 -15.49
N ASN A 9 -2.45 14.74 -15.00
CA ASN A 9 -1.55 15.53 -15.85
C ASN A 9 -0.08 15.36 -15.46
N ALA A 10 0.25 14.33 -14.68
CA ALA A 10 1.54 14.26 -14.00
C ALA A 10 2.75 14.29 -14.94
N ILE A 11 2.74 13.45 -15.98
CA ILE A 11 3.81 13.41 -17.00
C ILE A 11 3.89 14.74 -17.76
N VAL A 12 2.75 15.35 -18.08
CA VAL A 12 2.69 16.58 -18.87
C VAL A 12 3.23 17.77 -18.08
N GLU A 13 2.93 17.86 -16.78
CA GLU A 13 3.47 18.93 -15.92
C GLU A 13 5.00 18.85 -15.83
N VAL A 14 5.57 17.65 -15.68
CA VAL A 14 7.04 17.45 -15.66
C VAL A 14 7.65 17.77 -17.04
N ASN A 15 7.04 17.31 -18.13
CA ASN A 15 7.51 17.61 -19.49
C ASN A 15 7.52 19.12 -19.76
N ASN A 16 6.47 19.84 -19.36
CA ASN A 16 6.41 21.29 -19.52
C ASN A 16 7.49 22.00 -18.68
N ALA A 17 7.69 21.57 -17.42
CA ALA A 17 8.74 22.12 -16.57
C ALA A 17 10.15 21.93 -17.18
N LEU A 18 10.41 20.77 -17.78
CA LEU A 18 11.65 20.49 -18.50
C LEU A 18 11.80 21.36 -19.75
N LYS A 19 10.73 21.50 -20.54
CA LYS A 19 10.74 22.35 -21.73
C LYS A 19 11.12 23.78 -21.39
N ASP A 20 10.53 24.33 -20.34
CA ASP A 20 10.75 25.72 -19.95
C ASP A 20 12.20 25.98 -19.56
N ILE A 21 12.83 25.06 -18.81
CA ILE A 21 14.24 25.18 -18.42
C ILE A 21 15.13 25.09 -19.65
N LEU A 22 14.91 24.10 -20.51
CA LEU A 22 15.71 23.91 -21.72
C LEU A 22 15.59 25.11 -22.68
N SER A 23 14.38 25.66 -22.86
CA SER A 23 14.13 26.83 -23.70
C SER A 23 14.85 28.10 -23.24
N GLN A 24 15.26 28.21 -21.97
CA GLN A 24 16.05 29.37 -21.50
C GLN A 24 17.51 29.34 -21.97
N TYR A 25 18.05 28.14 -22.22
CA TYR A 25 19.45 27.96 -22.60
C TYR A 25 19.64 27.69 -24.10
N LEU A 26 18.56 27.32 -24.80
CA LEU A 26 18.60 26.88 -26.18
C LEU A 26 17.90 27.89 -27.07
N ASN A 27 18.67 28.54 -27.95
CA ASN A 27 18.15 29.47 -28.95
C ASN A 27 18.14 28.79 -30.32
N ASN A 28 17.07 28.97 -31.09
CA ASN A 28 16.92 28.49 -32.48
C ASN A 28 17.06 26.96 -32.68
N ILE A 29 16.78 26.17 -31.65
CA ILE A 29 16.83 24.70 -31.68
C ILE A 29 15.42 24.19 -31.35
N ASP A 30 15.00 23.13 -32.05
CA ASP A 30 13.70 22.50 -31.78
C ASP A 30 13.79 21.56 -30.57
N ILE A 31 12.81 21.61 -29.68
CA ILE A 31 12.76 20.75 -28.48
C ILE A 31 11.55 19.83 -28.61
N ARG A 32 11.82 18.54 -28.73
CA ARG A 32 10.83 17.49 -28.92
C ARG A 32 10.80 16.54 -27.74
N PHE A 33 9.63 15.97 -27.47
CA PHE A 33 9.39 15.00 -26.39
C PHE A 33 9.11 13.58 -26.93
N ASP A 34 9.42 13.36 -28.20
CA ASP A 34 9.38 12.09 -28.90
C ASP A 34 10.76 11.81 -29.52
N LEU A 35 11.01 10.56 -29.90
CA LEU A 35 12.19 10.22 -30.69
C LEU A 35 11.93 10.55 -32.16
N PRO A 36 12.85 11.28 -32.84
CA PRO A 36 12.79 11.43 -34.29
C PRO A 36 12.83 10.07 -34.99
N GLU A 37 12.18 9.96 -36.16
CA GLU A 37 12.23 8.73 -36.94
C GLU A 37 13.68 8.39 -37.32
N ILE A 38 14.04 7.11 -37.17
CA ILE A 38 15.42 6.57 -37.28
C ILE A 38 16.14 7.00 -38.57
N ASN A 39 15.41 7.16 -39.66
CA ASN A 39 15.93 7.52 -40.98
C ASN A 39 15.61 8.95 -41.42
N SER A 40 14.87 9.71 -40.61
CA SER A 40 14.56 11.10 -40.89
C SER A 40 15.73 11.99 -40.49
N ILE A 41 15.97 13.04 -41.28
CA ILE A 41 16.85 14.12 -40.91
C ILE A 41 15.93 15.29 -40.56
N PRO A 42 15.92 15.75 -39.29
CA PRO A 42 15.06 16.85 -38.90
C PRO A 42 15.42 18.11 -39.68
N SER A 43 14.42 18.93 -40.02
CA SER A 43 14.64 20.14 -40.83
C SER A 43 15.44 21.22 -40.09
N LYS A 44 15.51 21.13 -38.76
CA LYS A 44 16.26 22.02 -37.87
C LYS A 44 17.06 21.16 -36.88
N PRO A 45 18.15 21.70 -36.30
CA PRO A 45 18.79 21.07 -35.15
C PRO A 45 17.76 20.81 -34.06
N THR A 46 17.70 19.58 -33.56
CA THR A 46 16.63 19.15 -32.65
C THR A 46 17.21 18.45 -31.44
N ILE A 47 16.69 18.79 -30.27
CA ILE A 47 16.90 18.03 -29.04
C ILE A 47 15.66 17.18 -28.79
N SER A 48 15.91 15.89 -28.58
CA SER A 48 14.90 14.91 -28.22
C SER A 48 15.02 14.62 -26.73
N VAL A 49 13.99 14.98 -25.96
CA VAL A 49 13.82 14.68 -24.54
C VAL A 49 12.91 13.47 -24.43
N PHE A 50 13.49 12.28 -24.48
CA PHE A 50 12.73 11.03 -24.52
C PHE A 50 12.53 10.45 -23.13
N LEU A 51 11.26 10.31 -22.70
CA LEU A 51 10.90 9.61 -21.47
C LEU A 51 10.92 8.11 -21.73
N TYR A 52 11.93 7.40 -21.20
CA TYR A 52 12.13 5.97 -21.51
C TYR A 52 11.60 5.04 -20.42
N ASP A 53 11.48 5.53 -19.18
CA ASP A 53 11.01 4.72 -18.05
C ASP A 53 10.34 5.59 -16.98
N VAL A 54 9.28 5.05 -16.36
CA VAL A 54 8.51 5.67 -15.29
C VAL A 54 8.20 4.62 -14.23
N HIS A 55 8.63 4.85 -13.00
CA HIS A 55 8.40 3.94 -11.89
C HIS A 55 8.32 4.68 -10.56
N GLU A 56 7.75 4.06 -9.54
CA GLU A 56 7.74 4.61 -8.18
C GLU A 56 9.16 4.60 -7.56
N ASP A 57 9.57 5.71 -6.96
CA ASP A 57 10.81 5.79 -6.19
C ASP A 57 10.59 5.27 -4.76
N LEU A 58 10.78 3.96 -4.58
CA LEU A 58 10.62 3.30 -3.29
C LEU A 58 11.57 3.84 -2.20
N GLN A 59 12.68 4.47 -2.57
CA GLN A 59 13.63 5.05 -1.60
C GLN A 59 13.06 6.31 -0.93
N LEU A 60 12.18 7.01 -1.63
CA LEU A 60 11.49 8.20 -1.13
C LEU A 60 10.10 7.87 -0.59
N ARG A 61 9.75 6.58 -0.47
CA ARG A 61 8.46 6.15 0.10
C ARG A 61 8.50 6.28 1.63
N SER A 62 7.74 7.23 2.17
CA SER A 62 7.47 7.33 3.59
C SER A 62 6.22 6.53 3.97
N ALA A 63 6.19 5.96 5.18
CA ALA A 63 5.00 5.35 5.76
C ALA A 63 4.09 6.44 6.34
N GLU A 64 3.56 7.31 5.49
CA GLU A 64 2.64 8.36 5.93
C GLU A 64 1.20 7.84 6.01
N PRO A 65 0.54 7.96 7.18
CA PRO A 65 -0.88 7.65 7.28
C PRO A 65 -1.68 8.67 6.48
N LYS A 66 -2.84 8.24 5.96
CA LYS A 66 -3.80 9.17 5.35
C LYS A 66 -4.22 10.20 6.39
N ARG A 67 -4.13 11.48 6.03
CA ARG A 67 -4.51 12.58 6.91
C ARG A 67 -6.03 12.71 6.92
N TYR A 68 -6.61 12.96 8.08
CA TYR A 68 -8.04 13.19 8.21
C TYR A 68 -8.35 14.68 8.23
N ASN A 69 -9.36 15.11 7.47
CA ASN A 69 -9.88 16.45 7.53
C ASN A 69 -11.19 16.47 8.33
N PRO A 70 -11.20 17.05 9.54
CA PRO A 70 -12.39 17.07 10.41
C PRO A 70 -13.51 18.01 9.92
N VAL A 71 -13.22 18.92 8.98
CA VAL A 71 -14.24 19.84 8.44
C VAL A 71 -15.06 19.16 7.35
N THR A 72 -14.42 18.33 6.53
CA THR A 72 -15.08 17.63 5.42
C THR A 72 -15.46 16.19 5.77
N ASN A 73 -15.03 15.67 6.93
CA ASN A 73 -15.15 14.27 7.34
C ASN A 73 -14.53 13.28 6.35
N LEU A 74 -13.53 13.72 5.58
CA LEU A 74 -12.86 12.91 4.56
C LEU A 74 -11.42 12.63 4.95
N LEU A 75 -10.96 11.43 4.61
CA LEU A 75 -9.53 11.16 4.51
C LEU A 75 -8.98 11.84 3.26
N LEU A 76 -7.97 12.68 3.43
CA LEU A 76 -7.24 13.29 2.32
C LEU A 76 -6.54 12.18 1.51
N PRO A 77 -6.48 12.34 0.17
CA PRO A 77 -5.68 11.47 -0.67
C PRO A 77 -4.21 11.51 -0.23
N GLY A 78 -3.55 10.37 -0.34
CA GLY A 78 -2.10 10.32 -0.22
C GLY A 78 -1.42 10.80 -1.49
N TRP A 79 -0.09 10.80 -1.50
CA TRP A 79 0.70 11.00 -2.70
C TRP A 79 1.69 9.85 -2.87
N VAL A 80 2.19 9.68 -4.09
CA VAL A 80 3.24 8.74 -4.45
C VAL A 80 4.36 9.48 -5.16
N ASN A 81 5.60 9.11 -4.85
CA ASN A 81 6.78 9.70 -5.48
C ASN A 81 7.09 8.91 -6.76
N ILE A 82 6.79 9.49 -7.92
CA ILE A 82 7.04 8.87 -9.23
C ILE A 82 8.35 9.41 -9.79
N ASN A 83 9.25 8.50 -10.17
CA ASN A 83 10.48 8.79 -10.88
C ASN A 83 10.25 8.73 -12.40
N TYR A 84 10.61 9.81 -13.08
CA TYR A 84 10.57 9.99 -14.52
C TYR A 84 12.00 10.02 -15.06
N ASN A 85 12.37 9.01 -15.86
CA ASN A 85 13.72 8.91 -16.41
C ASN A 85 13.75 9.35 -17.87
N TYR A 86 14.49 10.43 -18.12
CA TYR A 86 14.64 11.03 -19.43
C TYR A 86 16.01 10.73 -20.03
N LEU A 87 16.00 10.52 -21.33
CA LEU A 87 17.17 10.42 -22.18
C LEU A 87 17.16 11.62 -23.14
N ILE A 88 18.14 12.51 -22.98
CA ILE A 88 18.24 13.72 -23.80
C ILE A 88 19.32 13.53 -24.85
N THR A 89 18.93 13.64 -26.12
CA THR A 89 19.80 13.39 -27.27
C THR A 89 19.72 14.51 -28.29
N TYR A 90 20.82 14.72 -29.03
CA TYR A 90 20.89 15.73 -30.09
C TYR A 90 20.85 15.10 -31.49
N TRP A 91 20.02 15.70 -32.35
CA TRP A 91 19.78 15.29 -33.72
C TRP A 91 20.17 16.42 -34.69
N HIS A 92 21.17 16.15 -35.52
CA HIS A 92 21.62 17.06 -36.57
C HIS A 92 20.59 17.18 -37.69
N SER A 93 20.49 18.38 -38.28
CA SER A 93 19.68 18.64 -39.47
C SER A 93 20.38 18.34 -40.78
N ASN A 94 21.66 17.96 -40.74
CA ASN A 94 22.48 17.70 -41.91
C ASN A 94 22.94 16.25 -41.93
N LYS A 95 23.25 15.73 -43.13
CA LYS A 95 23.88 14.42 -43.28
C LYS A 95 25.28 14.46 -42.64
N PRO A 96 25.70 13.39 -41.93
CA PRO A 96 27.04 13.32 -41.37
C PRO A 96 28.08 13.51 -42.46
N SER A 97 29.06 14.39 -42.24
CA SER A 97 30.19 14.51 -43.14
C SER A 97 31.06 13.26 -43.07
N VAL A 98 31.60 12.85 -44.22
CA VAL A 98 32.58 11.76 -44.32
C VAL A 98 34.01 12.27 -44.09
N ASP A 99 34.21 13.60 -44.16
CA ASP A 99 35.51 14.25 -43.99
C ASP A 99 35.72 14.70 -42.53
N GLY A 100 36.87 14.34 -41.96
CA GLY A 100 37.33 14.76 -40.63
C GLY A 100 37.64 16.26 -40.53
N SER A 101 37.79 16.95 -41.66
CA SER A 101 37.99 18.40 -41.70
C SER A 101 36.68 19.18 -41.63
N SER A 102 35.53 18.50 -41.64
CA SER A 102 34.24 19.19 -41.58
C SER A 102 34.04 19.90 -40.24
N PRO A 103 33.30 21.02 -40.21
CA PRO A 103 32.96 21.72 -38.96
C PRO A 103 32.29 20.82 -37.91
N ASP A 104 31.54 19.81 -38.35
CA ASP A 104 30.84 18.87 -37.47
C ASP A 104 31.77 17.82 -36.84
N SER A 105 32.97 17.62 -37.42
CA SER A 105 34.00 16.71 -36.92
C SER A 105 35.03 17.42 -36.02
N GLN A 106 34.94 18.75 -35.86
CA GLN A 106 35.85 19.51 -35.02
C GLN A 106 35.54 19.34 -33.51
N PRO A 107 36.52 19.60 -32.62
CA PRO A 107 36.29 19.56 -31.17
C PRO A 107 35.17 20.50 -30.70
N ASP A 108 34.98 21.63 -31.38
CA ASP A 108 33.97 22.63 -31.09
C ASP A 108 32.72 22.49 -31.97
N ASN A 109 32.43 21.26 -32.41
CA ASN A 109 31.27 20.97 -33.24
C ASN A 109 29.94 21.42 -32.61
N GLN A 110 28.93 21.59 -33.46
CA GLN A 110 27.62 22.08 -33.06
C GLN A 110 26.96 21.17 -32.01
N ALA A 111 27.10 19.84 -32.15
CA ALA A 111 26.55 18.90 -31.18
C ALA A 111 27.12 19.10 -29.77
N ALA A 112 28.44 19.26 -29.65
CA ALA A 112 29.11 19.49 -28.38
C ALA A 112 28.64 20.80 -27.76
N LYS A 113 28.62 21.91 -28.52
CA LYS A 113 28.14 23.22 -28.04
C LYS A 113 26.69 23.16 -27.53
N ILE A 114 25.81 22.49 -28.26
CA ILE A 114 24.40 22.33 -27.88
C ILE A 114 24.27 21.45 -26.65
N MET A 115 24.93 20.30 -26.61
CA MET A 115 24.88 19.38 -25.47
C MET A 115 25.51 20.00 -24.22
N THR A 116 26.54 20.84 -24.34
CA THR A 116 27.06 21.65 -23.23
C THR A 116 26.03 22.66 -22.72
N SER A 117 25.24 23.27 -23.62
CA SER A 117 24.16 24.19 -23.22
C SER A 117 23.04 23.46 -22.49
N VAL A 118 22.65 22.27 -22.96
CA VAL A 118 21.72 21.36 -22.25
C VAL A 118 22.28 20.99 -20.88
N LEU A 119 23.55 20.57 -20.81
CA LEU A 119 24.22 20.22 -19.57
C LEU A 119 24.17 21.37 -18.56
N ASN A 120 24.48 22.59 -19.00
CA ASN A 120 24.41 23.78 -18.16
C ASN A 120 22.98 24.05 -17.69
N ALA A 121 21.96 23.84 -18.54
CA ALA A 121 20.57 23.98 -18.13
C ALA A 121 20.22 23.02 -16.98
N LEU A 122 20.58 21.74 -17.12
CA LEU A 122 20.30 20.69 -16.13
C LEU A 122 21.07 20.89 -14.82
N ILE A 123 22.36 21.23 -14.89
CA ILE A 123 23.21 21.43 -13.70
C ILE A 123 22.76 22.66 -12.90
N ASN A 124 22.36 23.74 -13.57
CA ASN A 124 21.91 24.96 -12.91
C ASN A 124 20.48 24.82 -12.35
N HIS A 125 19.68 23.91 -12.90
CA HIS A 125 18.31 23.65 -12.46
C HIS A 125 18.17 22.27 -11.79
N ARG A 126 18.93 22.07 -10.70
CA ARG A 126 18.78 20.89 -9.83
C ARG A 126 17.42 20.83 -9.12
N GLN A 127 16.72 21.94 -9.05
CA GLN A 127 15.33 22.01 -8.60
C GLN A 127 14.52 22.61 -9.75
N LEU A 128 13.41 21.95 -10.11
CA LEU A 128 12.53 22.43 -11.17
C LEU A 128 11.71 23.62 -10.63
N PRO A 129 11.80 24.83 -11.19
CA PRO A 129 11.13 26.00 -10.64
C PRO A 129 9.59 25.86 -10.58
N LYS A 130 8.98 25.11 -11.50
CA LYS A 130 7.53 24.89 -11.49
C LYS A 130 7.08 23.84 -10.48
N ILE A 131 7.98 22.92 -10.11
CA ILE A 131 7.73 21.78 -9.22
C ILE A 131 8.87 21.76 -8.17
N PRO A 132 8.88 22.71 -7.22
CA PRO A 132 9.98 22.83 -6.25
C PRO A 132 10.11 21.61 -5.34
N GLY A 133 9.03 20.85 -5.14
CA GLY A 133 9.04 19.57 -4.40
C GLY A 133 9.66 18.39 -5.16
N ALA A 134 10.06 18.56 -6.43
CA ALA A 134 10.69 17.50 -7.19
C ALA A 134 12.17 17.32 -6.84
N TYR A 135 12.58 16.07 -6.65
CA TYR A 135 13.98 15.68 -6.48
C TYR A 135 14.58 15.28 -7.82
N THR A 136 15.65 15.95 -8.26
CA THR A 136 16.27 15.67 -9.57
C THR A 136 17.65 15.05 -9.42
N ARG A 137 17.99 14.13 -10.33
CA ARG A 137 19.32 13.53 -10.45
C ARG A 137 19.86 13.86 -11.83
N VAL A 138 20.88 14.71 -11.86
CA VAL A 138 21.56 15.12 -13.10
C VAL A 138 22.69 14.12 -13.38
N ILE A 139 22.59 13.38 -14.48
CA ILE A 139 23.63 12.46 -15.00
C ILE A 139 24.11 11.49 -13.91
N PRO A 140 23.22 10.60 -13.41
CA PRO A 140 23.62 9.59 -12.47
C PRO A 140 24.61 8.60 -13.15
N PRO A 141 25.61 8.06 -12.44
CA PRO A 141 26.61 7.13 -12.98
C PRO A 141 26.06 5.71 -13.21
N GLN A 142 24.84 5.60 -13.72
CA GLN A 142 24.08 4.35 -13.81
C GLN A 142 24.32 3.58 -15.11
N GLU A 143 24.97 4.19 -16.11
CA GLU A 143 25.12 3.54 -17.42
C GLU A 143 26.30 2.56 -17.46
N ASN A 144 25.96 1.29 -17.62
CA ASN A 144 26.88 0.30 -18.16
C ASN A 144 26.90 0.43 -19.69
N LEU A 145 28.09 0.53 -20.30
CA LEU A 145 28.28 0.62 -21.75
C LEU A 145 27.51 -0.46 -22.54
N ASN A 146 27.34 -1.65 -21.96
CA ASN A 146 26.58 -2.75 -22.55
C ASN A 146 25.09 -2.43 -22.73
N SER A 147 24.49 -1.72 -21.78
CA SER A 147 23.07 -1.34 -21.84
C SER A 147 22.82 -0.24 -22.88
N LEU A 148 23.72 0.75 -22.93
CA LEU A 148 23.66 1.83 -23.93
C LEU A 148 23.88 1.29 -25.35
N GLY A 149 24.76 0.30 -25.51
CA GLY A 149 24.97 -0.39 -26.79
C GLY A 149 23.69 -1.03 -27.33
N ASN A 150 22.97 -1.79 -26.51
CA ASN A 150 21.70 -2.41 -26.89
C ASN A 150 20.64 -1.37 -27.26
N PHE A 151 20.57 -0.27 -26.51
CA PHE A 151 19.64 0.83 -26.79
C PHE A 151 19.89 1.45 -28.18
N TRP A 152 21.15 1.76 -28.50
CA TRP A 152 21.49 2.31 -29.81
C TRP A 152 21.32 1.32 -30.96
N GLN A 153 21.48 0.01 -30.71
CA GLN A 153 21.16 -1.01 -31.69
C GLN A 153 19.66 -1.00 -32.05
N ALA A 154 18.79 -0.90 -31.04
CA ALA A 154 17.36 -0.79 -31.25
C ALA A 154 16.95 0.50 -32.00
N LEU A 155 17.72 1.59 -31.85
CA LEU A 155 17.50 2.86 -32.56
C LEU A 155 18.23 2.98 -33.91
N GLY A 156 18.59 1.85 -34.52
CA GLY A 156 19.14 1.84 -35.88
C GLY A 156 20.67 2.00 -35.96
N ASN A 157 21.39 1.53 -34.94
CA ASN A 157 22.87 1.44 -34.91
C ASN A 157 23.59 2.78 -35.08
N ARG A 158 23.03 3.87 -34.53
CA ARG A 158 23.63 5.21 -34.58
C ARG A 158 23.88 5.73 -33.17
N PRO A 159 25.03 5.40 -32.54
CA PRO A 159 25.34 5.90 -31.21
C PRO A 159 25.46 7.42 -31.22
N ARG A 160 24.85 8.06 -30.22
CA ARG A 160 24.95 9.51 -29.98
C ARG A 160 25.32 9.75 -28.52
N LEU A 161 25.75 10.98 -28.22
CA LEU A 161 25.84 11.42 -26.84
C LEU A 161 24.43 11.53 -26.26
N SER A 162 24.24 10.85 -25.13
CA SER A 162 23.01 10.90 -24.33
C SER A 162 23.30 11.50 -22.97
N LEU A 163 22.40 12.36 -22.49
CA LEU A 163 22.39 12.80 -21.09
C LEU A 163 21.17 12.18 -20.40
N LEU A 164 21.43 11.40 -19.36
CA LEU A 164 20.39 10.91 -18.47
C LEU A 164 19.99 11.99 -17.46
N TYR A 165 18.69 12.11 -17.27
CA TYR A 165 18.12 13.01 -16.27
C TYR A 165 16.90 12.35 -15.62
N SER A 166 16.94 12.20 -14.31
CA SER A 166 15.83 11.61 -13.54
C SER A 166 15.15 12.69 -12.71
N VAL A 167 13.83 12.70 -12.71
CA VAL A 167 13.01 13.58 -11.88
C VAL A 167 12.08 12.73 -11.04
N THR A 168 12.21 12.76 -9.73
CA THR A 168 11.20 12.21 -8.83
C THR A 168 10.27 13.33 -8.39
N ALA A 169 8.98 13.20 -8.70
CA ALA A 169 7.98 14.18 -8.29
C ALA A 169 6.82 13.52 -7.52
N PRO A 170 6.28 14.21 -6.48
CA PRO A 170 5.11 13.73 -5.76
C PRO A 170 3.85 13.93 -6.60
N VAL A 171 3.10 12.85 -6.78
CA VAL A 171 1.82 12.82 -7.51
C VAL A 171 0.72 12.43 -6.55
N GLU A 172 -0.33 13.25 -6.47
CA GLU A 172 -1.49 12.96 -5.63
C GLU A 172 -2.23 11.72 -6.15
N LEU A 173 -2.71 10.88 -5.24
CA LEU A 173 -3.55 9.74 -5.58
C LEU A 173 -4.98 10.21 -5.86
N GLN A 174 -5.67 9.53 -6.76
CA GLN A 174 -7.09 9.81 -6.98
C GLN A 174 -7.89 9.61 -5.69
N ASP A 175 -8.72 10.60 -5.37
CA ASP A 175 -9.52 10.57 -4.15
C ASP A 175 -10.66 9.55 -4.28
N ILE A 176 -10.56 8.49 -3.47
CA ILE A 176 -11.68 7.57 -3.24
C ILE A 176 -12.40 8.13 -2.03
N LYS A 177 -13.58 8.72 -2.26
CA LYS A 177 -14.44 9.29 -1.20
C LYS A 177 -14.63 8.27 -0.08
N ASN A 178 -13.86 8.42 0.98
CA ASN A 178 -13.93 7.57 2.17
C ASN A 178 -14.29 8.45 3.36
N THR A 179 -15.60 8.58 3.58
CA THR A 179 -16.14 9.37 4.67
C THR A 179 -15.94 8.62 5.98
N ILE A 180 -15.26 9.25 6.93
CA ILE A 180 -15.05 8.71 8.27
C ILE A 180 -15.68 9.68 9.26
N GLU A 181 -16.61 9.17 10.06
CA GLU A 181 -17.21 9.93 11.15
C GLU A 181 -16.17 10.20 12.23
N PRO A 182 -16.04 11.46 12.69
CA PRO A 182 -15.11 11.79 13.75
C PRO A 182 -15.57 11.18 15.08
N VAL A 183 -14.61 10.84 15.94
CA VAL A 183 -14.90 10.45 17.32
C VAL A 183 -15.32 11.71 18.09
N MET A 184 -16.62 11.82 18.37
CA MET A 184 -17.20 12.97 19.08
C MET A 184 -17.17 12.80 20.61
N GLU A 185 -17.34 11.57 21.09
CA GLU A 185 -17.42 11.25 22.52
C GLU A 185 -16.66 9.95 22.80
N ILE A 186 -15.96 9.92 23.94
CA ILE A 186 -15.26 8.74 24.43
C ILE A 186 -15.86 8.40 25.79
N SER A 187 -16.63 7.31 25.86
CA SER A 187 -17.12 6.74 27.11
C SER A 187 -16.31 5.51 27.48
N HIS A 188 -16.05 5.34 28.79
CA HIS A 188 -15.34 4.19 29.33
C HIS A 188 -15.96 3.75 30.65
N SER A 189 -15.87 2.47 30.96
CA SER A 189 -16.33 1.90 32.23
C SER A 189 -15.30 0.94 32.77
N VAL A 190 -15.03 1.02 34.07
CA VAL A 190 -14.12 0.10 34.77
C VAL A 190 -14.95 -0.84 35.63
N ASN A 191 -14.89 -2.14 35.32
CA ASN A 191 -15.56 -3.19 36.08
C ASN A 191 -14.53 -4.08 36.76
N GLN A 192 -14.82 -4.51 37.99
CA GLN A 192 -14.00 -5.50 38.66
C GLN A 192 -14.20 -6.86 37.97
N LYS A 193 -13.10 -7.44 37.48
CA LYS A 193 -13.14 -8.77 36.86
C LYS A 193 -13.37 -9.82 37.94
N LEU A 194 -14.45 -10.59 37.81
CA LEU A 194 -14.74 -11.71 38.69
C LEU A 194 -13.77 -12.87 38.44
N ASN A 195 -13.47 -13.63 39.50
CA ASN A 195 -12.90 -14.97 39.41
C ASN A 195 -14.07 -15.94 39.57
N PRO A 196 -14.28 -16.91 38.67
CA PRO A 196 -13.29 -17.51 37.77
C PRO A 196 -13.09 -16.80 36.42
N THR A 197 -11.90 -16.99 35.84
CA THR A 197 -11.57 -16.53 34.49
C THR A 197 -12.33 -17.33 33.42
N SER A 198 -12.51 -16.75 32.23
CA SER A 198 -13.14 -17.43 31.08
C SER A 198 -12.52 -18.81 30.77
N SER A 199 -11.21 -18.95 30.93
CA SER A 199 -10.52 -20.25 30.76
C SER A 199 -10.95 -21.30 31.79
N GLN A 200 -11.11 -20.91 33.06
CA GLN A 200 -11.55 -21.82 34.12
C GLN A 200 -13.01 -22.23 33.90
N ILE A 201 -13.86 -21.28 33.47
CA ILE A 201 -15.26 -21.56 33.13
C ILE A 201 -15.33 -22.52 31.95
N SER A 202 -14.58 -22.26 30.87
CA SER A 202 -14.52 -23.12 29.69
C SER A 202 -14.07 -24.55 30.01
N GLN A 203 -13.04 -24.71 30.85
CA GLN A 203 -12.56 -26.03 31.28
C GLN A 203 -13.60 -26.78 32.11
N ALA A 204 -14.26 -26.08 33.04
CA ALA A 204 -15.28 -26.67 33.89
C ALA A 204 -16.51 -27.10 33.08
N LEU A 205 -16.94 -26.28 32.10
CA LEU A 205 -18.01 -26.64 31.17
C LEU A 205 -17.62 -27.80 30.26
N LEU A 206 -16.37 -27.90 29.82
CA LEU A 206 -15.91 -29.04 29.03
C LEU A 206 -15.97 -30.34 29.85
N ALA A 207 -15.54 -30.28 31.11
CA ALA A 207 -15.64 -31.41 32.03
C ALA A 207 -17.10 -31.82 32.28
N GLU A 208 -18.00 -30.85 32.45
CA GLU A 208 -19.44 -31.13 32.62
C GLU A 208 -20.05 -31.72 31.34
N LEU A 209 -19.70 -31.20 30.17
CA LEU A 209 -20.15 -31.74 28.88
C LEU A 209 -19.70 -33.20 28.71
N CYS A 210 -18.48 -33.52 29.13
CA CYS A 210 -17.97 -34.88 29.12
C CYS A 210 -18.76 -35.79 30.06
N THR A 211 -19.14 -35.31 31.24
CA THR A 211 -19.98 -36.04 32.19
C THR A 211 -21.38 -36.28 31.64
N ASP A 212 -22.01 -35.26 31.07
CA ASP A 212 -23.36 -35.33 30.49
C ASP A 212 -23.46 -36.27 29.27
N LEU A 213 -22.34 -36.48 28.57
CA LEU A 213 -22.22 -37.46 27.48
C LEU A 213 -21.88 -38.89 27.97
N GLY A 214 -21.79 -39.12 29.28
CA GLY A 214 -21.57 -40.44 29.88
C GLY A 214 -20.15 -40.71 30.39
N GLY A 215 -19.23 -39.75 30.29
CA GLY A 215 -17.93 -39.79 30.96
C GLY A 215 -16.93 -40.86 30.51
N THR A 216 -17.17 -41.52 29.36
CA THR A 216 -16.29 -42.58 28.83
C THR A 216 -15.03 -41.99 28.17
N GLU A 217 -13.98 -42.81 27.99
CA GLU A 217 -12.77 -42.37 27.27
C GLU A 217 -13.04 -42.06 25.79
N ASP A 218 -13.99 -42.75 25.17
CA ASP A 218 -14.40 -42.46 23.78
C ASP A 218 -15.01 -41.06 23.64
N VAL A 219 -15.79 -40.62 24.64
CA VAL A 219 -16.34 -39.27 24.71
C VAL A 219 -15.23 -38.23 24.90
N ARG A 220 -14.23 -38.50 25.76
CA ARG A 220 -13.08 -37.62 25.93
C ARG A 220 -12.29 -37.43 24.63
N LEU A 221 -12.10 -38.51 23.88
CA LEU A 221 -11.48 -38.47 22.55
C LEU A 221 -12.33 -37.65 21.57
N ALA A 222 -13.65 -37.84 21.57
CA ALA A 222 -14.58 -37.09 20.72
C ALA A 222 -14.63 -35.58 21.03
N LEU A 223 -14.37 -35.19 22.29
CA LEU A 223 -14.33 -33.79 22.73
C LEU A 223 -12.93 -33.15 22.61
N THR A 224 -11.88 -33.91 22.30
CA THR A 224 -10.49 -33.42 22.26
C THR A 224 -10.27 -32.28 21.25
N LYS A 225 -11.06 -32.25 20.18
CA LYS A 225 -11.01 -31.20 19.14
C LYS A 225 -12.18 -30.22 19.23
N VAL A 226 -12.94 -30.24 20.32
CA VAL A 226 -14.03 -29.31 20.60
C VAL A 226 -13.52 -28.23 21.55
N ASN A 227 -13.74 -26.97 21.19
CA ASN A 227 -13.36 -25.80 21.97
C ASN A 227 -14.59 -25.03 22.40
N LEU A 228 -14.60 -24.62 23.67
CA LEU A 228 -15.66 -23.89 24.33
C LEU A 228 -15.13 -22.51 24.73
N ILE A 229 -15.60 -21.47 24.07
CA ILE A 229 -15.22 -20.08 24.39
C ILE A 229 -16.40 -19.42 25.09
N THR A 230 -16.12 -18.80 26.23
CA THR A 230 -17.13 -18.13 27.04
C THR A 230 -17.01 -16.62 26.90
N LYS A 231 -18.14 -15.95 26.70
CA LYS A 231 -18.27 -14.49 26.73
C LYS A 231 -19.25 -14.11 27.84
N PRO A 232 -18.88 -13.23 28.78
CA PRO A 232 -19.83 -12.79 29.81
C PRO A 232 -20.97 -12.02 29.15
N VAL A 233 -22.20 -12.24 29.63
CA VAL A 233 -23.32 -11.37 29.26
C VAL A 233 -23.08 -10.04 29.98
N LEU A 234 -22.75 -8.99 29.22
CA LEU A 234 -22.69 -7.62 29.74
C LEU A 234 -24.12 -7.17 30.07
N SER A 235 -24.64 -7.56 31.22
CA SER A 235 -25.86 -6.94 31.75
C SER A 235 -25.51 -5.53 32.22
N VAL A 236 -26.14 -4.54 31.60
CA VAL A 236 -26.20 -3.17 32.09
C VAL A 236 -26.67 -3.21 33.53
N VAL A 237 -25.81 -2.74 34.44
CA VAL A 237 -26.08 -2.27 35.80
C VAL A 237 -27.49 -2.57 36.31
N ASP A 238 -27.72 -3.77 36.85
CA ASP A 238 -28.70 -3.96 37.92
C ASP A 238 -27.90 -4.27 39.18
N ASN A 239 -27.65 -3.20 39.94
CA ASN A 239 -26.83 -3.14 41.15
C ASN A 239 -27.37 -3.96 42.34
N ASN A 240 -28.17 -5.01 42.15
CA ASN A 240 -28.79 -5.73 43.27
C ASN A 240 -28.96 -7.25 43.12
N ASP A 241 -28.51 -7.87 42.03
CA ASP A 241 -28.56 -9.33 41.95
C ASP A 241 -27.34 -9.96 42.62
N LYS A 242 -27.64 -10.71 43.68
CA LYS A 242 -26.70 -11.42 44.55
C LYS A 242 -25.62 -12.14 43.73
N GLN A 243 -24.38 -12.01 44.21
CA GLN A 243 -23.10 -12.53 43.67
C GLN A 243 -23.02 -14.06 43.46
N GLU A 244 -24.14 -14.77 43.36
CA GLU A 244 -24.20 -16.23 43.38
C GLU A 244 -24.17 -16.86 41.98
N ASN A 245 -24.56 -16.14 40.91
CA ASN A 245 -24.59 -16.72 39.57
C ASN A 245 -24.10 -15.75 38.48
N GLU A 246 -23.34 -16.27 37.51
CA GLU A 246 -22.83 -15.54 36.35
C GLU A 246 -23.48 -16.08 35.06
N LYS A 247 -24.00 -15.18 34.23
CA LYS A 247 -24.59 -15.52 32.94
C LYS A 247 -23.58 -15.38 31.82
N ILE A 248 -23.48 -16.40 30.98
CA ILE A 248 -22.51 -16.45 29.88
C ILE A 248 -23.16 -16.81 28.55
N ILE A 249 -22.54 -16.35 27.48
CA ILE A 249 -22.73 -16.81 26.10
C ILE A 249 -21.62 -17.80 25.79
N LEU A 250 -21.99 -18.98 25.31
CA LEU A 250 -21.08 -20.07 25.00
C LEU A 250 -20.94 -20.22 23.48
N GLU A 251 -19.73 -20.07 22.97
CA GLU A 251 -19.39 -20.33 21.57
C GLU A 251 -18.66 -21.67 21.47
N VAL A 252 -19.25 -22.61 20.73
CA VAL A 252 -18.74 -23.96 20.53
C VAL A 252 -18.20 -24.08 19.11
N SER A 253 -16.93 -24.46 19.00
CA SER A 253 -16.24 -24.62 17.72
C SER A 253 -15.37 -25.86 17.73
N GLY A 254 -15.11 -26.42 16.55
CA GLY A 254 -14.19 -27.55 16.42
C GLY A 254 -14.78 -28.72 15.65
N ILE A 255 -14.18 -29.90 15.84
CA ILE A 255 -14.51 -31.11 15.10
C ILE A 255 -14.85 -32.23 16.09
N THR A 256 -15.91 -32.99 15.80
CA THR A 256 -16.29 -34.19 16.56
C THR A 256 -16.91 -35.23 15.64
N PHE A 257 -17.09 -36.46 16.10
CA PHE A 257 -17.73 -37.51 15.31
C PHE A 257 -19.23 -37.23 15.13
N SER A 258 -19.78 -37.60 13.98
CA SER A 258 -21.21 -37.45 13.66
C SER A 258 -22.17 -37.94 14.75
N ILE A 259 -21.85 -39.04 15.43
CA ILE A 259 -22.64 -39.61 16.53
C ILE A 259 -22.78 -38.60 17.68
N TYR A 260 -21.66 -38.03 18.14
CA TYR A 260 -21.64 -37.10 19.29
C TYR A 260 -22.07 -35.68 18.93
N CYS A 261 -22.03 -35.29 17.64
CA CYS A 261 -22.40 -33.94 17.22
C CYS A 261 -23.87 -33.60 17.55
N SER A 262 -24.79 -34.54 17.32
CA SER A 262 -26.21 -34.36 17.64
C SER A 262 -26.44 -34.33 19.16
N GLU A 263 -25.80 -35.24 19.90
CA GLU A 263 -25.91 -35.34 21.35
C GLU A 263 -25.37 -34.08 22.06
N ILE A 264 -24.22 -33.56 21.60
CA ILE A 264 -23.64 -32.30 22.11
C ILE A 264 -24.64 -31.15 21.93
N LYS A 265 -25.26 -31.03 20.75
CA LYS A 265 -26.24 -29.96 20.48
C LYS A 265 -27.48 -30.08 21.37
N GLU A 266 -27.95 -31.29 21.65
CA GLU A 266 -29.07 -31.51 22.57
C GLU A 266 -28.72 -31.13 24.01
N ILE A 267 -27.54 -31.52 24.50
CA ILE A 267 -27.07 -31.17 25.84
C ILE A 267 -26.91 -29.65 25.99
N LEU A 268 -26.29 -28.99 25.01
CA LEU A 268 -26.14 -27.53 25.01
C LEU A 268 -27.51 -26.82 25.00
N SER A 269 -28.47 -27.35 24.23
CA SER A 269 -29.85 -26.83 24.22
C SER A 269 -30.53 -27.02 25.58
N ARG A 270 -30.28 -28.14 26.26
CA ARG A 270 -30.78 -28.42 27.61
C ARG A 270 -30.19 -27.44 28.63
N TRP A 271 -28.90 -27.14 28.55
CA TRP A 271 -28.24 -26.17 29.42
C TRP A 271 -28.90 -24.78 29.31
N VAL A 272 -29.12 -24.31 28.08
CA VAL A 272 -29.83 -23.04 27.82
C VAL A 272 -31.25 -23.06 28.36
N ASN A 273 -32.01 -24.12 28.09
CA ASN A 273 -33.43 -24.22 28.49
C ASN A 273 -33.60 -24.37 30.01
N SER A 274 -32.64 -24.98 30.68
CA SER A 274 -32.72 -25.23 32.13
C SER A 274 -32.68 -23.93 32.95
N ARG A 275 -32.02 -22.88 32.44
CA ARG A 275 -31.73 -21.62 33.15
C ARG A 275 -31.14 -21.82 34.56
N LYS A 276 -30.51 -22.97 34.81
CA LYS A 276 -29.88 -23.33 36.07
C LYS A 276 -28.36 -23.25 35.93
N ALA A 277 -27.67 -23.16 37.07
CA ALA A 277 -26.21 -23.25 37.08
C ALA A 277 -25.79 -24.64 36.59
N VAL A 278 -25.06 -24.66 35.48
CA VAL A 278 -24.51 -25.89 34.87
C VAL A 278 -23.33 -26.39 35.70
N VAL A 279 -22.44 -25.47 36.09
CA VAL A 279 -21.31 -25.76 36.98
C VAL A 279 -21.22 -24.71 38.07
N LYS A 280 -20.73 -25.07 39.26
CA LYS A 280 -20.35 -24.13 40.32
C LYS A 280 -18.84 -24.07 40.46
N ILE A 281 -18.27 -22.87 40.37
CA ILE A 281 -16.84 -22.63 40.51
C ILE A 281 -16.65 -21.57 41.60
N ASN A 282 -15.90 -21.89 42.65
CA ASN A 282 -15.65 -20.99 43.79
C ASN A 282 -16.93 -20.39 44.42
N GLY A 283 -18.03 -21.15 44.42
CA GLY A 283 -19.33 -20.71 44.95
C GLY A 283 -20.21 -19.95 43.96
N ILE A 284 -19.71 -19.62 42.76
CA ILE A 284 -20.46 -18.94 41.69
C ILE A 284 -21.02 -19.99 40.72
N GLY A 285 -22.33 -19.98 40.52
CA GLY A 285 -23.02 -20.82 39.53
C GLY A 285 -22.96 -20.21 38.13
N ILE A 286 -22.48 -20.98 37.15
CA ILE A 286 -22.38 -20.56 35.75
C ILE A 286 -23.66 -20.95 35.03
N ILE A 287 -24.41 -19.97 34.55
CA ILE A 287 -25.65 -20.15 33.79
C ILE A 287 -25.38 -19.86 32.32
N VAL A 288 -25.67 -20.83 31.45
CA VAL A 288 -25.56 -20.64 30.00
C VAL A 288 -26.83 -19.97 29.49
N ASP A 289 -26.71 -18.71 29.07
CA ASP A 289 -27.84 -17.89 28.59
C ASP A 289 -28.10 -18.14 27.09
N LYS A 290 -27.02 -18.27 26.31
CA LYS A 290 -27.08 -18.51 24.87
C LYS A 290 -25.92 -19.37 24.42
N VAL A 291 -26.16 -20.22 23.41
CA VAL A 291 -25.14 -21.05 22.76
C VAL A 291 -25.09 -20.72 21.26
N ASP A 292 -23.88 -20.54 20.72
CA ASP A 292 -23.60 -20.57 19.29
C ASP A 292 -22.73 -21.79 18.97
N SER A 293 -23.30 -22.79 18.30
CA SER A 293 -22.62 -24.02 17.90
C SER A 293 -22.43 -24.13 16.38
N ASN A 294 -22.54 -23.03 15.63
CA ASN A 294 -22.47 -23.06 14.16
C ASN A 294 -21.10 -23.50 13.62
N LYS A 295 -20.05 -23.36 14.42
CA LYS A 295 -18.67 -23.71 14.07
C LYS A 295 -18.26 -25.12 14.56
N LEU A 296 -19.21 -25.90 15.10
CA LEU A 296 -18.99 -27.31 15.43
C LEU A 296 -19.32 -28.17 14.22
N ILE A 297 -18.33 -28.89 13.70
CA ILE A 297 -18.40 -29.67 12.47
C ILE A 297 -18.33 -31.17 12.82
N SER A 298 -19.23 -31.95 12.25
CA SER A 298 -19.17 -33.42 12.32
C SER A 298 -18.27 -33.98 11.22
N ILE A 299 -17.44 -34.96 11.58
CA ILE A 299 -16.74 -35.86 10.64
C ILE A 299 -17.30 -37.28 10.69
#